data_AF-A0A2V7SSL6-F1
#
_entry.id   AF-A0A2V7SSL6-F1
#
_cell.length_a   1.000
_cell.length_b   1.000
_cell.length_c   1.000
_cell.angle_alpha   90.00
_cell.angle_beta   90.00
_cell.angle_gamma   90.00
#
_symmetry.space_group_name_H-M   'P 1'
#
loop_
_entity.id
_entity.type
_entity.pdbx_description
1 polymer ?
#
loop_
_entity_poly.entity_id
_entity_poly.type
_entity_poly.pdbx_seq_one_letter_code
_entity_poly.pdbx_strand_id
1 'polypeptide(L)'
;MTPTRDRRRRTSASGAQGELNDKWRAMYEGVVRANATIRLLKTVVAAKPSEIPASDAKSIEGEATFLRAHYHFEAWRMWGNIPYFREDDTDFRKAALTSAAVLTEILKDLDASIALLPATPRNGQKGRVTSWTAKAYKGRVQVYAKQFAAALTTLRDVKANGPYKLETSYDKVWTGFSDYANGPETILAYQASTNDGSPDGNNANYGERLSHPHSGSHFGCCGFHQPSFNLVNYFQVDAATGLPLPIVSPGTWNATYGDYAASCPQANVPYPCVATPNMTFDPRLDWTVGRDGVPYKDWGKEAPDWVRQEAYGGPYNSKKNAHEKASGGESSVGWQASQLNNVNIHLYRYADLLLLLAEAEVEAGSLANALADVNEVRARAGVTAQGLGVDRATIAVPITDPSITWAKYKVSPYPAFPTQAYAREAVRAERRLELAMEGQRFFDLRRWGILEATLNPYIAAEKGRLNKLINAQTVGTKHYLYPIPQTQIDLSKSSGGAGLTQNPGW
;
A
#
# COMPACT_ATOMS: atom_id res chain seq x y z
N MET A 1 -34.83 -27.90 4.98
CA MET A 1 -33.44 -28.37 5.16
C MET A 1 -32.66 -28.01 3.91
N THR A 2 -31.91 -26.92 3.97
CA THR A 2 -31.22 -26.35 2.81
C THR A 2 -29.72 -26.35 3.16
N PRO A 3 -28.85 -26.99 2.38
CA PRO A 3 -27.46 -27.17 2.79
C PRO A 3 -26.69 -25.86 2.63
N THR A 4 -26.19 -25.36 3.74
CA THR A 4 -25.21 -24.28 3.86
C THR A 4 -23.95 -24.61 3.05
N ARG A 5 -23.68 -23.83 2.00
CA ARG A 5 -22.38 -23.83 1.30
C ARG A 5 -21.31 -23.25 2.21
N ASP A 6 -20.67 -24.12 2.99
CA ASP A 6 -19.42 -23.84 3.69
C ASP A 6 -18.31 -23.59 2.64
N ARG A 7 -18.04 -22.32 2.31
CA ARG A 7 -16.88 -21.91 1.51
C ARG A 7 -15.62 -21.94 2.37
N ARG A 8 -15.20 -23.12 2.82
CA ARG A 8 -13.81 -23.37 3.17
C ARG A 8 -13.00 -23.47 1.86
N ARG A 9 -12.61 -22.33 1.30
CA ARG A 9 -11.63 -22.28 0.20
C ARG A 9 -10.28 -22.74 0.74
N ARG A 10 -9.99 -24.05 0.65
CA ARG A 10 -8.62 -24.54 0.60
C ARG A 10 -8.03 -23.99 -0.70
N THR A 11 -6.96 -23.22 -0.61
CA THR A 11 -6.19 -22.74 -1.76
C THR A 11 -5.44 -23.92 -2.39
N SER A 12 -6.11 -24.72 -3.20
CA SER A 12 -5.46 -25.48 -4.26
C SER A 12 -5.03 -24.53 -5.38
N ALA A 13 -4.04 -24.91 -6.18
CA ALA A 13 -3.57 -24.12 -7.33
C ALA A 13 -4.71 -23.66 -8.27
N SER A 14 -5.82 -24.41 -8.35
CA SER A 14 -7.02 -24.05 -9.12
C SER A 14 -7.78 -22.82 -8.59
N GLY A 15 -7.76 -22.55 -7.28
CA GLY A 15 -8.44 -21.38 -6.70
C GLY A 15 -7.65 -20.08 -6.88
N ALA A 16 -6.32 -20.16 -6.84
CA ALA A 16 -5.45 -18.99 -7.05
C ALA A 16 -5.44 -18.51 -8.51
N GLN A 17 -5.57 -19.43 -9.48
CA GLN A 17 -5.62 -19.07 -10.90
C GLN A 17 -6.81 -18.17 -11.25
N GLY A 18 -7.96 -18.36 -10.60
CA GLY A 18 -9.14 -17.50 -10.78
C GLY A 18 -8.87 -16.06 -10.34
N GLU A 19 -8.38 -15.86 -9.11
CA GLU A 19 -8.09 -14.52 -8.58
C GLU A 19 -6.97 -13.81 -9.35
N LEU A 20 -5.93 -14.56 -9.79
CA LEU A 20 -4.88 -14.01 -10.63
C LEU A 20 -5.40 -13.61 -12.02
N ASN A 21 -6.33 -14.39 -12.59
CA ASN A 21 -6.99 -14.05 -13.83
C ASN A 21 -7.88 -12.80 -13.69
N ASP A 22 -8.61 -12.67 -12.59
CA ASP A 22 -9.43 -11.49 -12.33
C ASP A 22 -8.59 -10.23 -12.17
N LYS A 23 -7.45 -10.33 -11.47
CA LYS A 23 -6.49 -9.22 -11.38
C LYS A 23 -5.88 -8.88 -12.75
N TRP A 24 -5.51 -9.85 -13.57
CA TRP A 24 -5.02 -9.62 -14.94
C TRP A 24 -6.06 -8.87 -15.78
N ARG A 25 -7.30 -9.37 -15.77
CA ARG A 25 -8.43 -8.76 -16.47
C ARG A 25 -8.68 -7.32 -16.01
N ALA A 26 -8.65 -7.06 -14.69
CA ALA A 26 -8.85 -5.72 -14.16
C ALA A 26 -7.78 -4.73 -14.64
N MET A 27 -6.50 -5.14 -14.72
CA MET A 27 -5.44 -4.27 -15.22
C MET A 27 -5.64 -3.95 -16.70
N TYR A 28 -5.90 -4.96 -17.54
CA TYR A 28 -6.09 -4.74 -18.97
C TYR A 28 -7.44 -4.10 -19.32
N GLU A 29 -8.47 -4.25 -18.48
CA GLU A 29 -9.70 -3.47 -18.59
C GLU A 29 -9.41 -1.98 -18.39
N GLY A 30 -8.60 -1.63 -17.37
CA GLY A 30 -8.14 -0.26 -17.16
C GLY A 30 -7.38 0.30 -18.37
N VAL A 31 -6.46 -0.49 -18.95
CA VAL A 31 -5.75 -0.14 -20.19
C VAL A 31 -6.70 0.09 -21.36
N VAL A 32 -7.66 -0.80 -21.58
CA VAL A 32 -8.64 -0.69 -22.68
C VAL A 32 -9.52 0.54 -22.50
N ARG A 33 -9.96 0.86 -21.27
CA ARG A 33 -10.76 2.07 -20.98
C ARG A 33 -9.96 3.35 -21.22
N ALA A 34 -8.69 3.38 -20.82
CA ALA A 34 -7.79 4.50 -21.13
C ALA A 34 -7.62 4.67 -22.65
N ASN A 35 -7.30 3.59 -23.36
CA ASN A 35 -7.15 3.60 -24.82
C ASN A 35 -8.43 4.01 -25.56
N ALA A 36 -9.59 3.54 -25.11
CA ALA A 36 -10.89 3.93 -25.67
C ALA A 36 -11.18 5.42 -25.49
N THR A 37 -10.81 5.98 -24.32
CA THR A 37 -10.95 7.42 -24.05
C THR A 37 -10.11 8.24 -25.01
N ILE A 38 -8.83 7.85 -25.22
CA ILE A 38 -7.93 8.54 -26.16
C ILE A 38 -8.47 8.46 -27.59
N ARG A 39 -8.91 7.29 -28.05
CA ARG A 39 -9.52 7.14 -29.39
C ARG A 39 -10.75 8.03 -29.57
N LEU A 40 -11.69 7.95 -28.63
CA LEU A 40 -12.94 8.72 -28.71
C LEU A 40 -12.67 10.22 -28.71
N LEU A 41 -11.74 10.69 -27.86
CA LEU A 41 -11.33 12.08 -27.84
C LEU A 41 -10.78 12.52 -29.20
N LYS A 42 -9.88 11.74 -29.81
CA LYS A 42 -9.33 12.03 -31.16
C LYS A 42 -10.43 12.12 -32.21
N THR A 43 -11.41 11.20 -32.19
CA THR A 43 -12.56 11.24 -33.11
C THR A 43 -13.41 12.49 -32.91
N VAL A 44 -13.74 12.85 -31.66
CA VAL A 44 -14.57 14.02 -31.35
C VAL A 44 -13.86 15.31 -31.73
N VAL A 45 -12.59 15.48 -31.38
CA VAL A 45 -11.80 16.68 -31.72
C VAL A 45 -11.66 16.84 -33.23
N ALA A 46 -11.47 15.75 -33.98
CA ALA A 46 -11.40 15.80 -35.44
C ALA A 46 -12.74 16.19 -36.08
N ALA A 47 -13.86 15.63 -35.59
CA ALA A 47 -15.19 15.90 -36.14
C ALA A 47 -15.78 17.25 -35.70
N LYS A 48 -15.43 17.70 -34.48
CA LYS A 48 -15.98 18.90 -33.83
C LYS A 48 -14.88 19.64 -33.04
N PRO A 49 -13.98 20.36 -33.72
CA PRO A 49 -12.78 20.94 -33.08
C PRO A 49 -13.08 21.99 -32.00
N SER A 50 -14.30 22.53 -31.94
CA SER A 50 -14.71 23.53 -30.94
C SER A 50 -15.59 22.98 -29.81
N GLU A 51 -15.96 21.69 -29.84
CA GLU A 51 -16.83 21.07 -28.81
C GLU A 51 -16.11 20.92 -27.47
N ILE A 52 -14.79 20.62 -27.51
CA ILE A 52 -13.95 20.45 -26.33
C ILE A 52 -12.83 21.50 -26.39
N PRO A 53 -12.67 22.35 -25.35
CA PRO A 53 -11.54 23.27 -25.28
C PRO A 53 -10.21 22.54 -25.44
N ALA A 54 -9.26 23.13 -26.19
CA ALA A 54 -7.98 22.48 -26.47
C ALA A 54 -7.17 22.13 -25.20
N SER A 55 -7.28 22.94 -24.14
CA SER A 55 -6.71 22.65 -22.82
C SER A 55 -7.32 21.40 -22.17
N ASP A 56 -8.64 21.26 -22.29
CA ASP A 56 -9.38 20.14 -21.73
C ASP A 56 -9.10 18.86 -22.51
N ALA A 57 -9.03 18.94 -23.84
CA ALA A 57 -8.63 17.83 -24.68
C ALA A 57 -7.22 17.32 -24.29
N LYS A 58 -6.23 18.21 -24.16
CA LYS A 58 -4.89 17.84 -23.69
C LYS A 58 -4.92 17.20 -22.30
N SER A 59 -5.65 17.79 -21.35
CA SER A 59 -5.76 17.23 -19.99
C SER A 59 -6.38 15.84 -20.00
N ILE A 60 -7.47 15.62 -20.75
CA ILE A 60 -8.15 14.32 -20.86
C ILE A 60 -7.20 13.28 -21.46
N GLU A 61 -6.47 13.64 -22.53
CA GLU A 61 -5.47 12.74 -23.13
C GLU A 61 -4.33 12.42 -22.16
N GLY A 62 -3.83 13.42 -21.44
CA GLY A 62 -2.78 13.26 -20.42
C GLY A 62 -3.22 12.40 -19.24
N GLU A 63 -4.45 12.57 -18.75
CA GLU A 63 -5.06 11.78 -17.67
C GLU A 63 -5.22 10.31 -18.11
N ALA A 64 -5.76 10.07 -19.31
CA ALA A 64 -5.93 8.72 -19.85
C ALA A 64 -4.58 8.03 -20.11
N THR A 65 -3.60 8.77 -20.64
CA THR A 65 -2.24 8.25 -20.88
C THR A 65 -1.54 7.88 -19.56
N PHE A 66 -1.70 8.69 -18.51
CA PHE A 66 -1.23 8.34 -17.17
C PHE A 66 -1.86 7.04 -16.66
N LEU A 67 -3.19 6.91 -16.76
CA LEU A 67 -3.90 5.71 -16.30
C LEU A 67 -3.43 4.47 -17.05
N ARG A 68 -3.18 4.57 -18.37
CA ARG A 68 -2.57 3.47 -19.13
C ARG A 68 -1.20 3.08 -18.59
N ALA A 69 -0.34 4.06 -18.28
CA ALA A 69 0.96 3.80 -17.67
C ALA A 69 0.82 3.14 -16.28
N HIS A 70 -0.13 3.62 -15.46
CA HIS A 70 -0.44 3.05 -14.15
C HIS A 70 -0.84 1.57 -14.24
N TYR A 71 -1.83 1.23 -15.07
CA TYR A 71 -2.29 -0.16 -15.16
C TYR A 71 -1.22 -1.11 -15.73
N HIS A 72 -0.41 -0.66 -16.68
CA HIS A 72 0.74 -1.45 -17.14
C HIS A 72 1.83 -1.58 -16.08
N PHE A 73 2.08 -0.53 -15.28
CA PHE A 73 3.02 -0.62 -14.16
C PHE A 73 2.53 -1.61 -13.09
N GLU A 74 1.25 -1.59 -12.73
CA GLU A 74 0.65 -2.57 -11.82
C GLU A 74 0.77 -4.01 -12.37
N ALA A 75 0.49 -4.21 -13.66
CA ALA A 75 0.65 -5.51 -14.29
C ALA A 75 2.12 -5.98 -14.33
N TRP A 76 3.04 -5.08 -14.71
CA TRP A 76 4.48 -5.36 -14.70
C TRP A 76 4.96 -5.72 -13.29
N ARG A 77 4.46 -5.01 -12.27
CA ARG A 77 4.78 -5.34 -10.88
C ARG A 77 4.31 -6.73 -10.49
N MET A 78 3.28 -7.31 -11.09
CA MET A 78 2.86 -8.68 -10.77
C MET A 78 3.59 -9.73 -11.61
N TRP A 79 3.63 -9.55 -12.93
CA TRP A 79 4.02 -10.60 -13.86
C TRP A 79 5.36 -10.37 -14.55
N GLY A 80 5.99 -9.19 -14.40
CA GLY A 80 7.25 -8.87 -15.05
C GLY A 80 7.07 -8.69 -16.55
N ASN A 81 7.30 -9.73 -17.33
CA ASN A 81 7.14 -9.66 -18.78
C ASN A 81 5.65 -9.70 -19.14
N ILE A 82 5.16 -8.62 -19.74
CA ILE A 82 3.74 -8.43 -20.07
C ILE A 82 3.58 -7.83 -21.47
N PRO A 83 2.46 -8.04 -22.17
CA PRO A 83 2.16 -7.30 -23.38
C PRO A 83 1.84 -5.84 -23.04
N TYR A 84 2.21 -4.93 -23.94
CA TYR A 84 1.89 -3.51 -23.84
C TYR A 84 0.90 -3.13 -24.93
N PHE A 85 -0.23 -2.51 -24.54
CA PHE A 85 -1.28 -2.13 -25.49
C PHE A 85 -1.47 -0.62 -25.59
N ARG A 86 -1.52 -0.11 -26.81
CA ARG A 86 -1.76 1.29 -27.17
C ARG A 86 -3.12 1.45 -27.83
N GLU A 87 -3.53 2.69 -28.02
CA GLU A 87 -4.85 3.03 -28.52
C GLU A 87 -5.06 2.66 -29.99
N ASP A 88 -3.98 2.50 -30.74
CA ASP A 88 -3.91 2.14 -32.16
C ASP A 88 -3.73 0.63 -32.40
N ASP A 89 -3.54 -0.17 -31.35
CA ASP A 89 -3.47 -1.63 -31.48
C ASP A 89 -4.82 -2.21 -31.94
N THR A 90 -4.80 -2.96 -33.03
CA THR A 90 -5.96 -3.69 -33.58
C THR A 90 -5.89 -5.20 -33.41
N ASP A 91 -4.70 -5.74 -33.10
CA ASP A 91 -4.50 -7.15 -32.75
C ASP A 91 -4.04 -7.26 -31.29
N PHE A 92 -4.87 -7.89 -30.46
CA PHE A 92 -4.59 -8.06 -29.04
C PHE A 92 -3.82 -9.34 -28.70
N ARG A 93 -3.46 -10.14 -29.72
CA ARG A 93 -2.61 -11.33 -29.57
C ARG A 93 -1.14 -10.93 -29.63
N LYS A 94 -0.70 -10.15 -28.65
CA LYS A 94 0.69 -9.66 -28.55
C LYS A 94 1.51 -10.58 -27.64
N ALA A 95 2.75 -10.84 -28.07
CA ALA A 95 3.75 -11.43 -27.18
C ALA A 95 4.07 -10.47 -26.02
N ALA A 96 4.58 -11.04 -24.93
CA ALA A 96 5.06 -10.25 -23.81
C ALA A 96 6.32 -9.47 -24.21
N LEU A 97 6.41 -8.21 -23.80
CA LEU A 97 7.66 -7.46 -23.84
C LEU A 97 8.55 -7.89 -22.67
N THR A 98 9.86 -7.73 -22.83
CA THR A 98 10.79 -7.87 -21.71
C THR A 98 10.50 -6.81 -20.65
N SER A 99 10.76 -7.11 -19.38
CA SER A 99 10.56 -6.17 -18.28
C SER A 99 11.23 -4.80 -18.52
N ALA A 100 12.41 -4.77 -19.13
CA ALA A 100 13.09 -3.52 -19.48
C ALA A 100 12.32 -2.74 -20.56
N ALA A 101 11.82 -3.41 -21.60
CA ALA A 101 11.03 -2.76 -22.64
C ALA A 101 9.67 -2.27 -22.12
N VAL A 102 9.00 -3.02 -21.25
CA VAL A 102 7.76 -2.57 -20.58
C VAL A 102 8.00 -1.28 -19.80
N LEU A 103 9.07 -1.20 -19.00
CA LEU A 103 9.42 -0.01 -18.25
C LEU A 103 9.72 1.20 -19.16
N THR A 104 10.37 0.99 -20.30
CA THR A 104 10.58 2.03 -21.31
C THR A 104 9.25 2.58 -21.84
N GLU A 105 8.29 1.70 -22.17
CA GLU A 105 6.97 2.13 -22.66
C GLU A 105 6.16 2.87 -21.58
N ILE A 106 6.23 2.43 -20.32
CA ILE A 106 5.62 3.13 -19.18
C ILE A 106 6.20 4.53 -19.02
N LEU A 107 7.53 4.66 -19.03
CA LEU A 107 8.20 5.96 -18.90
C LEU A 107 7.85 6.90 -20.06
N LYS A 108 7.72 6.38 -21.27
CA LYS A 108 7.25 7.14 -22.45
C LYS A 108 5.85 7.70 -22.26
N ASP A 109 4.90 6.89 -21.77
CA ASP A 109 3.54 7.36 -21.49
C ASP A 109 3.52 8.39 -20.34
N LEU A 110 4.35 8.21 -19.31
CA LEU A 110 4.46 9.19 -18.23
C LEU A 110 5.04 10.52 -18.72
N ASP A 111 6.04 10.51 -19.61
CA ASP A 111 6.58 11.73 -20.21
C ASP A 111 5.56 12.45 -21.08
N ALA A 112 4.81 11.72 -21.91
CA ALA A 112 3.72 12.28 -22.69
C ALA A 112 2.63 12.89 -21.78
N SER A 113 2.26 12.19 -20.70
CA SER A 113 1.29 12.66 -19.72
C SER A 113 1.75 13.96 -19.03
N ILE A 114 3.00 14.03 -18.57
CA ILE A 114 3.56 15.24 -17.94
C ILE A 114 3.48 16.46 -18.88
N ALA A 115 3.76 16.26 -20.17
CA ALA A 115 3.73 17.34 -21.17
C ALA A 115 2.31 17.84 -21.49
N LEU A 116 1.29 16.99 -21.30
CA LEU A 116 -0.11 17.30 -21.61
C LEU A 116 -0.87 17.87 -20.41
N LEU A 117 -0.49 17.50 -19.19
CA LEU A 117 -1.26 17.79 -17.99
C LEU A 117 -1.00 19.19 -17.41
N PRO A 118 -2.04 19.85 -16.86
CA PRO A 118 -1.86 21.07 -16.07
C PRO A 118 -1.20 20.78 -14.71
N ALA A 119 -0.62 21.82 -14.09
CA ALA A 119 -0.04 21.73 -12.75
C ALA A 119 -1.10 21.59 -11.63
N THR A 120 -2.32 22.06 -11.88
CA THR A 120 -3.46 21.97 -10.96
C THR A 120 -4.56 21.09 -11.58
N PRO A 121 -5.41 20.44 -10.76
CA PRO A 121 -6.46 19.58 -11.28
C PRO A 121 -7.45 20.36 -12.17
N ARG A 122 -7.78 19.79 -13.33
CA ARG A 122 -8.78 20.36 -14.24
C ARG A 122 -10.10 20.60 -13.52
N ASN A 123 -10.66 21.79 -13.67
CA ASN A 123 -11.88 22.25 -13.02
C ASN A 123 -11.84 22.20 -11.47
N GLY A 124 -10.64 22.21 -10.87
CA GLY A 124 -10.48 22.10 -9.41
C GLY A 124 -10.88 20.73 -8.84
N GLN A 125 -11.10 19.73 -9.70
CA GLN A 125 -11.58 18.40 -9.29
C GLN A 125 -10.44 17.59 -8.69
N LYS A 126 -10.34 17.60 -7.36
CA LYS A 126 -9.38 16.79 -6.60
C LYS A 126 -9.50 15.31 -6.99
N GLY A 127 -8.36 14.61 -7.01
CA GLY A 127 -8.26 13.24 -7.50
C GLY A 127 -7.88 13.11 -8.98
N ARG A 128 -8.04 14.17 -9.80
CA ARG A 128 -7.46 14.17 -11.16
C ARG A 128 -5.94 14.28 -11.12
N VAL A 129 -5.30 13.56 -12.02
CA VAL A 129 -3.85 13.54 -12.19
C VAL A 129 -3.39 14.90 -12.74
N THR A 130 -2.37 15.46 -12.12
CA THR A 130 -1.67 16.68 -12.59
C THR A 130 -0.30 16.33 -13.17
N SER A 131 0.37 17.29 -13.80
CA SER A 131 1.77 17.12 -14.25
C SER A 131 2.69 16.77 -13.08
N TRP A 132 2.45 17.31 -11.88
CA TRP A 132 3.16 16.95 -10.66
C TRP A 132 2.86 15.52 -10.21
N THR A 133 1.62 15.05 -10.34
CA THR A 133 1.25 13.66 -10.03
C THR A 133 1.98 12.70 -10.97
N ALA A 134 1.95 12.98 -12.27
CA ALA A 134 2.60 12.17 -13.29
C ALA A 134 4.13 12.15 -13.11
N LYS A 135 4.73 13.30 -12.77
CA LYS A 135 6.18 13.42 -12.51
C LYS A 135 6.61 12.67 -11.26
N ALA A 136 5.85 12.77 -10.18
CA ALA A 136 6.08 11.99 -8.96
C ALA A 136 6.04 10.48 -9.26
N TYR A 137 5.04 10.04 -10.03
CA TYR A 137 4.87 8.63 -10.41
C TYR A 137 6.00 8.15 -11.35
N LYS A 138 6.47 9.01 -12.26
CA LYS A 138 7.68 8.74 -13.08
C LYS A 138 8.89 8.45 -12.21
N GLY A 139 9.15 9.28 -11.20
CA GLY A 139 10.25 9.06 -10.27
C GLY A 139 10.14 7.70 -9.55
N ARG A 140 8.93 7.29 -9.14
CA ARG A 140 8.68 5.96 -8.60
C ARG A 140 9.04 4.85 -9.60
N VAL A 141 8.58 4.94 -10.84
CA VAL A 141 8.92 3.95 -11.88
C VAL A 141 10.43 3.90 -12.14
N GLN A 142 11.12 5.04 -12.15
CA GLN A 142 12.58 5.10 -12.32
C GLN A 142 13.34 4.40 -11.19
N VAL A 143 12.91 4.54 -9.93
CA VAL A 143 13.50 3.79 -8.81
C VAL A 143 13.27 2.28 -8.97
N TYR A 144 12.07 1.85 -9.36
CA TYR A 144 11.78 0.45 -9.67
C TYR A 144 12.63 -0.10 -10.83
N ALA A 145 12.91 0.75 -11.82
CA ALA A 145 13.79 0.45 -12.95
C ALA A 145 15.29 0.53 -12.61
N LYS A 146 15.65 0.85 -11.35
CA LYS A 146 17.02 1.10 -10.88
C LYS A 146 17.74 2.22 -11.65
N GLN A 147 16.99 3.13 -12.25
CA GLN A 147 17.50 4.33 -12.93
C GLN A 147 17.72 5.46 -11.92
N PHE A 148 18.55 5.23 -10.90
CA PHE A 148 18.67 6.10 -9.73
C PHE A 148 19.08 7.54 -10.08
N ALA A 149 20.00 7.74 -11.03
CA ALA A 149 20.39 9.08 -11.45
C ALA A 149 19.22 9.89 -12.04
N ALA A 150 18.40 9.26 -12.89
CA ALA A 150 17.21 9.88 -13.46
C ALA A 150 16.11 10.08 -12.41
N ALA A 151 15.98 9.15 -11.47
CA ALA A 151 15.06 9.24 -10.34
C ALA A 151 15.39 10.43 -9.44
N LEU A 152 16.68 10.66 -9.12
CA LEU A 152 17.12 11.79 -8.31
C LEU A 152 16.70 13.12 -8.93
N THR A 153 16.98 13.33 -10.22
CA THR A 153 16.56 14.55 -10.92
C THR A 153 15.06 14.74 -10.85
N THR A 154 14.29 13.68 -11.07
CA THR A 154 12.82 13.75 -11.11
C THR A 154 12.22 13.99 -9.72
N LEU A 155 12.66 13.25 -8.71
CA LEU A 155 12.11 13.28 -7.36
C LEU A 155 12.55 14.51 -6.56
N ARG A 156 13.78 14.98 -6.73
CA ARG A 156 14.23 16.26 -6.11
C ARG A 156 13.43 17.44 -6.63
N ASP A 157 13.12 17.46 -7.93
CA ASP A 157 12.29 18.51 -8.49
C ASP A 157 10.86 18.48 -7.93
N VAL A 158 10.25 17.30 -7.81
CA VAL A 158 8.93 17.17 -7.17
C VAL A 158 8.99 17.60 -5.70
N LYS A 159 10.04 17.24 -4.97
CA LYS A 159 10.24 17.66 -3.57
C LYS A 159 10.37 19.18 -3.44
N ALA A 160 11.11 19.83 -4.34
CA ALA A 160 11.40 21.26 -4.28
C ALA A 160 10.26 22.14 -4.81
N ASN A 161 9.60 21.70 -5.89
CA ASN A 161 8.70 22.55 -6.68
C ASN A 161 7.25 22.00 -6.77
N GLY A 162 7.02 20.76 -6.34
CA GLY A 162 5.69 20.14 -6.34
C GLY A 162 4.82 20.58 -5.15
N PRO A 163 3.51 20.33 -5.21
CA PRO A 163 2.55 20.80 -4.21
C PRO A 163 2.43 19.90 -2.96
N TYR A 164 3.26 18.85 -2.87
CA TYR A 164 3.12 17.79 -1.88
C TYR A 164 4.00 18.02 -0.64
N LYS A 165 3.51 17.60 0.51
CA LYS A 165 4.25 17.59 1.78
C LYS A 165 3.68 16.52 2.71
N LEU A 166 4.43 16.13 3.74
CA LEU A 166 3.90 15.26 4.77
C LEU A 166 2.71 15.92 5.49
N GLU A 167 1.71 15.12 5.85
CA GLU A 167 0.71 15.53 6.84
C GLU A 167 1.37 15.76 8.19
N THR A 168 0.78 16.66 8.99
CA THR A 168 1.28 16.96 10.34
C THR A 168 1.19 15.76 11.28
N SER A 169 0.28 14.83 11.02
CA SER A 169 0.10 13.60 11.79
C SER A 169 -0.47 12.49 10.90
N TYR A 170 -0.25 11.25 11.31
CA TYR A 170 -0.63 10.04 10.59
C TYR A 170 -2.15 9.85 10.49
N ASP A 171 -2.90 10.34 11.48
CA ASP A 171 -4.35 10.27 11.52
C ASP A 171 -5.01 10.95 10.31
N LYS A 172 -4.38 12.00 9.78
CA LYS A 172 -4.89 12.75 8.61
C LYS A 172 -4.72 12.04 7.28
N VAL A 173 -3.86 11.03 7.20
CA VAL A 173 -3.64 10.27 5.96
C VAL A 173 -4.77 9.26 5.76
N TRP A 174 -5.08 8.51 6.82
CA TRP A 174 -5.92 7.32 6.79
C TRP A 174 -7.21 7.57 7.56
N THR A 175 -8.10 8.39 7.01
CA THR A 175 -9.26 8.93 7.74
C THR A 175 -10.51 9.02 6.87
N GLY A 176 -11.67 8.92 7.52
CA GLY A 176 -12.97 9.20 6.93
C GLY A 176 -13.37 10.67 6.98
N PHE A 177 -12.62 11.55 7.66
CA PHE A 177 -12.90 12.98 7.68
C PHE A 177 -12.66 13.58 6.29
N SER A 178 -13.74 13.98 5.60
CA SER A 178 -13.71 14.42 4.20
C SER A 178 -12.76 15.59 3.93
N ASP A 179 -12.56 16.48 4.90
CA ASP A 179 -11.63 17.62 4.77
C ASP A 179 -10.17 17.19 4.59
N TYR A 180 -9.81 15.98 5.04
CA TYR A 180 -8.47 15.42 4.98
C TYR A 180 -8.28 14.40 3.84
N ALA A 181 -9.37 13.93 3.20
CA ALA A 181 -9.33 12.86 2.19
C ALA A 181 -8.36 13.13 1.01
N ASN A 182 -8.11 14.40 0.69
CA ASN A 182 -7.18 14.84 -0.34
C ASN A 182 -6.15 15.83 0.22
N GLY A 183 -5.62 15.53 1.41
CA GLY A 183 -4.60 16.32 2.07
C GLY A 183 -3.25 16.33 1.31
N PRO A 184 -2.33 17.24 1.66
CA PRO A 184 -1.06 17.45 0.95
C PRO A 184 -0.16 16.23 0.77
N GLU A 185 -0.34 15.16 1.55
CA GLU A 185 0.44 13.93 1.40
C GLU A 185 -0.07 13.01 0.29
N THR A 186 -1.27 13.28 -0.24
CA THR A 186 -1.92 12.48 -1.28
C THR A 186 -1.34 12.81 -2.66
N ILE A 187 -0.53 11.92 -3.24
CA ILE A 187 -0.07 12.04 -4.64
C ILE A 187 -1.08 11.39 -5.58
N LEU A 188 -1.45 10.14 -5.31
CA LEU A 188 -2.44 9.39 -6.07
C LEU A 188 -3.26 8.52 -5.12
N ALA A 189 -4.58 8.63 -5.19
CA ALA A 189 -5.50 7.80 -4.43
C ALA A 189 -6.74 7.44 -5.25
N TYR A 190 -7.29 6.26 -4.99
CA TYR A 190 -8.67 5.95 -5.34
C TYR A 190 -9.59 6.79 -4.45
N GLN A 191 -10.45 7.58 -5.09
CA GLN A 191 -11.40 8.44 -4.40
C GLN A 191 -12.60 7.59 -3.96
N ALA A 192 -12.62 7.23 -2.69
CA ALA A 192 -13.72 6.48 -2.10
C ALA A 192 -14.86 7.43 -1.73
N SER A 193 -16.10 7.01 -1.96
CA SER A 193 -17.30 7.76 -1.61
C SER A 193 -18.36 6.84 -1.02
N THR A 194 -19.08 7.35 -0.03
CA THR A 194 -20.27 6.72 0.53
C THR A 194 -21.47 7.61 0.29
N ASN A 195 -22.66 7.00 0.23
CA ASN A 195 -23.94 7.71 0.11
C ASN A 195 -24.03 8.62 -1.12
N ASP A 196 -23.39 8.21 -2.22
CA ASP A 196 -23.22 8.98 -3.47
C ASP A 196 -24.27 8.64 -4.55
N GLY A 197 -25.34 7.95 -4.16
CA GLY A 197 -26.38 7.45 -5.07
C GLY A 197 -26.08 6.05 -5.65
N SER A 198 -24.90 5.48 -5.41
CA SER A 198 -24.64 4.07 -5.72
C SER A 198 -25.47 3.16 -4.82
N PRO A 199 -26.31 2.24 -5.35
CA PRO A 199 -27.22 1.44 -4.52
C PRO A 199 -26.50 0.38 -3.66
N ASP A 200 -25.30 -0.03 -4.05
CA ASP A 200 -24.57 -1.13 -3.40
C ASP A 200 -23.31 -0.66 -2.66
N GLY A 201 -23.01 0.64 -2.68
CA GLY A 201 -21.79 1.20 -2.09
C GLY A 201 -20.50 0.77 -2.81
N ASN A 202 -20.57 0.45 -4.11
CA ASN A 202 -19.42 -0.02 -4.89
C ASN A 202 -18.31 1.02 -5.04
N ASN A 203 -18.63 2.31 -4.84
CA ASN A 203 -17.66 3.41 -4.88
C ASN A 203 -17.00 3.70 -3.52
N ALA A 204 -17.43 3.02 -2.45
CA ALA A 204 -16.78 3.11 -1.16
C ALA A 204 -15.37 2.48 -1.22
N ASN A 205 -14.68 2.42 -0.09
CA ASN A 205 -13.46 1.62 0.08
C ASN A 205 -13.78 0.10 0.03
N TYR A 206 -14.25 -0.35 -1.13
CA TYR A 206 -14.86 -1.66 -1.32
C TYR A 206 -13.83 -2.78 -1.30
N GLY A 207 -12.60 -2.50 -1.75
CA GLY A 207 -11.50 -3.46 -1.76
C GLY A 207 -11.08 -3.91 -0.35
N GLU A 208 -11.26 -3.06 0.66
CA GLU A 208 -10.81 -3.30 2.03
C GLU A 208 -11.93 -3.74 2.98
N ARG A 209 -13.17 -3.87 2.48
CA ARG A 209 -14.36 -4.17 3.29
C ARG A 209 -14.26 -5.48 4.10
N LEU A 210 -13.39 -6.41 3.70
CA LEU A 210 -13.18 -7.67 4.42
C LEU A 210 -12.11 -7.56 5.52
N SER A 211 -11.31 -6.49 5.50
CA SER A 211 -10.16 -6.25 6.38
C SER A 211 -10.54 -5.72 7.76
N HIS A 212 -11.80 -5.32 7.95
CA HIS A 212 -12.30 -4.81 9.23
C HIS A 212 -12.40 -5.90 10.31
N PRO A 213 -12.35 -5.53 11.61
CA PRO A 213 -12.52 -6.46 12.72
C PRO A 213 -13.83 -7.28 12.64
N HIS A 214 -13.84 -8.45 13.26
CA HIS A 214 -14.93 -9.44 13.19
C HIS A 214 -16.05 -9.16 14.23
N SER A 215 -16.91 -10.16 14.45
CA SER A 215 -18.20 -10.13 15.14
C SER A 215 -18.27 -9.47 16.53
N GLY A 216 -17.18 -9.39 17.30
CA GLY A 216 -17.17 -8.64 18.56
C GLY A 216 -17.16 -7.11 18.37
N SER A 217 -16.87 -6.64 17.15
CA SER A 217 -16.76 -5.22 16.81
C SER A 217 -18.00 -4.66 16.12
N HIS A 218 -18.06 -3.33 15.99
CA HIS A 218 -19.07 -2.62 15.19
C HIS A 218 -19.15 -3.10 13.73
N PHE A 219 -18.01 -3.45 13.13
CA PHE A 219 -17.93 -3.87 11.73
C PHE A 219 -18.54 -5.26 11.49
N GLY A 220 -18.64 -6.10 12.52
CA GLY A 220 -19.28 -7.42 12.50
C GLY A 220 -18.57 -8.51 11.68
N CYS A 221 -17.79 -8.15 10.66
CA CYS A 221 -17.04 -9.04 9.77
C CYS A 221 -15.98 -8.18 9.01
N CYS A 222 -14.87 -8.74 8.51
CA CYS A 222 -14.60 -10.16 8.32
C CYS A 222 -13.25 -10.66 8.85
N GLY A 223 -12.42 -9.79 9.40
CA GLY A 223 -11.14 -10.12 10.03
C GLY A 223 -10.06 -10.59 9.06
N PHE A 224 -10.10 -10.18 7.78
CA PHE A 224 -9.01 -10.47 6.83
C PHE A 224 -7.85 -9.48 6.99
N HIS A 225 -6.76 -9.72 6.25
CA HIS A 225 -5.60 -8.80 6.18
C HIS A 225 -4.97 -8.49 7.55
N GLN A 226 -4.88 -9.48 8.42
CA GLN A 226 -4.35 -9.31 9.78
C GLN A 226 -2.83 -9.10 9.80
N PRO A 227 -2.32 -8.12 10.57
CA PRO A 227 -0.90 -7.95 10.86
C PRO A 227 -0.26 -9.23 11.45
N SER A 228 1.02 -9.47 11.16
CA SER A 228 1.79 -10.59 11.75
C SER A 228 2.49 -10.18 13.04
N PHE A 229 2.90 -11.16 13.86
CA PHE A 229 3.73 -10.90 15.04
C PHE A 229 5.05 -10.24 14.63
N ASN A 230 5.66 -10.74 13.56
CA ASN A 230 6.86 -10.15 12.96
C ASN A 230 6.70 -8.66 12.61
N LEU A 231 5.53 -8.22 12.14
CA LEU A 231 5.29 -6.80 11.85
C LEU A 231 5.18 -5.98 13.13
N VAL A 232 4.42 -6.44 14.13
CA VAL A 232 4.30 -5.75 15.43
C VAL A 232 5.65 -5.61 16.12
N ASN A 233 6.47 -6.67 16.09
CA ASN A 233 7.85 -6.63 16.61
C ASN A 233 8.73 -5.62 15.88
N TYR A 234 8.50 -5.42 14.58
CA TYR A 234 9.30 -4.51 13.78
C TYR A 234 9.14 -3.05 14.22
N PHE A 235 8.00 -2.70 14.84
CA PHE A 235 7.75 -1.37 15.40
C PHE A 235 8.45 -1.13 16.74
N GLN A 236 9.15 -2.12 17.32
CA GLN A 236 9.93 -1.89 18.52
C GLN A 236 11.15 -1.02 18.23
N VAL A 237 11.44 -0.13 19.18
CA VAL A 237 12.59 0.76 19.14
C VAL A 237 13.42 0.60 20.40
N ASP A 238 14.69 0.98 20.31
CA ASP A 238 15.54 1.12 21.48
C ASP A 238 15.06 2.30 22.35
N ALA A 239 14.87 2.06 23.65
CA ALA A 239 14.29 3.04 24.56
C ALA A 239 15.20 4.28 24.76
N ALA A 240 16.52 4.11 24.66
CA ALA A 240 17.48 5.19 24.84
C ALA A 240 17.55 6.09 23.60
N THR A 241 17.60 5.50 22.40
CA THR A 241 17.85 6.21 21.14
C THR A 241 16.58 6.49 20.34
N GLY A 242 15.53 5.69 20.47
CA GLY A 242 14.33 5.76 19.62
C GLY A 242 14.55 5.22 18.20
N LEU A 243 15.65 4.50 17.96
CA LEU A 243 15.95 3.87 16.67
C LEU A 243 15.32 2.47 16.60
N PRO A 244 14.90 2.00 15.40
CA PRO A 244 14.30 0.68 15.25
C PRO A 244 15.24 -0.44 15.72
N LEU A 245 14.74 -1.37 16.53
CA LEU A 245 15.51 -2.55 16.96
C LEU A 245 16.09 -3.37 15.79
N PRO A 246 15.41 -3.52 14.64
CA PRO A 246 16.01 -4.18 13.47
C PRO A 246 17.30 -3.51 12.95
N ILE A 247 17.55 -2.25 13.28
CA ILE A 247 18.75 -1.50 12.88
C ILE A 247 19.84 -1.59 13.95
N VAL A 248 19.49 -1.42 15.22
CA VAL A 248 20.47 -1.41 16.32
C VAL A 248 20.76 -2.81 16.88
N SER A 249 19.92 -3.80 16.59
CA SER A 249 20.01 -5.19 17.05
C SER A 249 19.44 -6.18 16.02
N PRO A 250 19.98 -6.21 14.78
CA PRO A 250 19.42 -6.96 13.64
C PRO A 250 19.32 -8.48 13.86
N GLY A 251 20.11 -9.06 14.76
CA GLY A 251 20.09 -10.51 15.05
C GLY A 251 19.05 -10.95 16.07
N THR A 252 18.52 -10.03 16.88
CA THR A 252 17.70 -10.38 18.06
C THR A 252 16.34 -9.67 18.10
N TRP A 253 16.09 -8.68 17.25
CA TRP A 253 14.85 -7.88 17.26
C TRP A 253 13.55 -8.72 17.15
N ASN A 254 13.59 -9.90 16.54
CA ASN A 254 12.42 -10.78 16.38
C ASN A 254 12.44 -12.03 17.30
N ALA A 255 13.46 -12.16 18.15
CA ALA A 255 13.68 -13.35 18.97
C ALA A 255 12.86 -13.34 20.27
N THR A 256 12.52 -12.16 20.78
CA THR A 256 12.03 -12.01 22.16
C THR A 256 10.52 -12.13 22.31
N TYR A 257 9.78 -12.15 21.21
CA TYR A 257 8.38 -11.74 21.29
C TYR A 257 7.51 -12.40 20.23
N GLY A 258 6.71 -13.37 20.63
CA GLY A 258 5.86 -14.11 19.71
C GLY A 258 5.70 -15.59 20.02
N ASP A 259 6.11 -16.07 21.19
CA ASP A 259 5.45 -17.29 21.66
C ASP A 259 4.02 -16.89 22.01
N TYR A 260 3.06 -17.38 21.23
CA TYR A 260 1.66 -17.42 21.63
C TYR A 260 1.63 -18.26 22.90
N ALA A 261 1.82 -17.61 24.06
CA ALA A 261 1.66 -18.28 25.32
C ALA A 261 0.18 -18.63 25.42
N ALA A 262 -0.15 -19.92 25.31
CA ALA A 262 -1.47 -20.46 25.61
C ALA A 262 -1.98 -20.05 27.02
N SER A 263 -1.08 -19.52 27.85
CA SER A 263 -1.30 -18.98 29.18
C SER A 263 -1.41 -17.45 29.22
N CYS A 264 -1.81 -16.76 28.15
CA CYS A 264 -2.14 -15.34 28.23
C CYS A 264 -3.39 -15.19 29.14
N PRO A 265 -3.27 -14.81 30.42
CA PRO A 265 -4.41 -14.80 31.31
C PRO A 265 -5.10 -13.44 31.21
N GLN A 266 -6.43 -13.50 31.05
CA GLN A 266 -7.42 -12.47 31.36
C GLN A 266 -7.75 -11.39 30.31
N ALA A 267 -9.05 -11.12 30.26
CA ALA A 267 -9.64 -9.93 29.66
C ALA A 267 -8.95 -8.65 30.15
N ASN A 268 -8.74 -7.69 29.25
CA ASN A 268 -8.22 -6.34 29.51
C ASN A 268 -6.69 -6.17 29.62
N VAL A 269 -5.87 -7.11 29.13
CA VAL A 269 -4.41 -6.91 29.00
C VAL A 269 -4.04 -6.80 27.52
N PRO A 270 -3.55 -5.64 27.05
CA PRO A 270 -3.21 -5.49 25.64
C PRO A 270 -2.26 -6.56 25.12
N TYR A 271 -2.70 -7.34 24.11
CA TYR A 271 -1.79 -8.20 23.38
C TYR A 271 -0.80 -7.31 22.66
N PRO A 272 0.48 -7.52 22.92
CA PRO A 272 1.08 -8.78 23.36
C PRO A 272 1.27 -8.80 24.88
N CYS A 273 0.67 -9.81 25.53
CA CYS A 273 0.42 -9.86 26.98
C CYS A 273 1.66 -10.05 27.87
N VAL A 274 2.83 -9.74 27.34
CA VAL A 274 3.98 -9.39 28.17
C VAL A 274 3.98 -7.87 28.32
N ALA A 275 3.20 -7.41 29.30
CA ALA A 275 3.56 -6.22 30.03
C ALA A 275 4.96 -6.44 30.61
N THR A 276 6.00 -6.06 29.87
CA THR A 276 7.10 -5.40 30.56
C THR A 276 6.83 -3.90 30.43
N PRO A 277 6.64 -3.18 31.54
CA PRO A 277 6.57 -1.72 31.57
C PRO A 277 7.78 -0.98 30.95
N ASN A 278 8.68 -1.65 30.23
CA ASN A 278 9.98 -1.16 29.77
C ASN A 278 10.17 -1.21 28.23
N MET A 279 9.23 -1.74 27.46
CA MET A 279 9.34 -1.74 25.99
C MET A 279 8.89 -0.40 25.40
N THR A 280 9.59 0.02 24.35
CA THR A 280 9.31 1.28 23.65
C THR A 280 9.02 0.98 22.17
N PHE A 281 8.02 1.64 21.62
CA PHE A 281 7.55 1.42 20.25
C PHE A 281 7.57 2.71 19.44
N ASP A 282 7.56 2.55 18.12
CA ASP A 282 7.19 3.60 17.19
C ASP A 282 5.65 3.78 17.21
N PRO A 283 5.12 5.01 17.36
CA PRO A 283 3.68 5.27 17.49
C PRO A 283 2.89 4.92 16.23
N ARG A 284 3.53 4.76 15.06
CA ARG A 284 2.88 4.25 13.85
C ARG A 284 2.32 2.85 14.02
N LEU A 285 2.79 2.08 15.02
CA LEU A 285 2.21 0.80 15.40
C LEU A 285 0.69 0.93 15.59
N ASP A 286 0.24 1.86 16.42
CA ASP A 286 -1.15 1.94 16.84
C ASP A 286 -2.04 2.76 15.89
N TRP A 287 -1.44 3.35 14.86
CA TRP A 287 -2.15 3.82 13.65
C TRP A 287 -2.31 2.70 12.59
N THR A 288 -1.48 1.67 12.65
CA THR A 288 -1.42 0.60 11.64
C THR A 288 -2.17 -0.66 12.09
N VAL A 289 -1.98 -1.01 13.36
CA VAL A 289 -2.35 -2.29 13.96
C VAL A 289 -3.38 -2.08 15.04
N GLY A 290 -4.47 -2.82 14.93
CA GLY A 290 -5.39 -3.08 16.01
C GLY A 290 -4.83 -4.13 16.97
N ARG A 291 -4.85 -3.82 18.28
CA ARG A 291 -4.34 -4.66 19.35
C ARG A 291 -5.32 -4.66 20.52
N ASP A 292 -5.52 -5.81 21.15
CA ASP A 292 -6.35 -5.93 22.34
C ASP A 292 -6.03 -4.81 23.36
N GLY A 293 -7.05 -4.28 24.04
CA GLY A 293 -6.95 -3.21 25.03
C GLY A 293 -6.45 -1.84 24.52
N VAL A 294 -6.13 -1.69 23.24
CA VAL A 294 -5.71 -0.44 22.60
C VAL A 294 -6.87 0.18 21.84
N PRO A 295 -7.02 1.53 21.81
CA PRO A 295 -8.04 2.18 21.00
C PRO A 295 -7.95 1.80 19.53
N TYR A 296 -9.10 1.40 18.98
CA TYR A 296 -9.31 1.23 17.55
C TYR A 296 -10.00 2.48 17.02
N LYS A 297 -9.20 3.51 16.75
CA LYS A 297 -9.71 4.87 16.49
C LYS A 297 -10.61 5.29 17.66
N ASP A 298 -11.84 5.73 17.39
CA ASP A 298 -12.88 6.12 18.33
C ASP A 298 -14.00 5.07 18.48
N TRP A 299 -13.78 3.83 18.01
CA TRP A 299 -14.73 2.72 18.15
C TRP A 299 -14.65 2.02 19.52
N GLY A 300 -13.78 2.50 20.41
CA GLY A 300 -13.47 1.87 21.69
C GLY A 300 -12.15 1.11 21.65
N LYS A 301 -11.87 0.35 22.71
CA LYS A 301 -10.70 -0.52 22.80
C LYS A 301 -11.00 -1.83 22.09
N GLU A 302 -10.06 -2.29 21.29
CA GLU A 302 -10.16 -3.61 20.69
C GLU A 302 -10.15 -4.70 21.76
N ALA A 303 -10.84 -5.80 21.47
CA ALA A 303 -10.97 -6.95 22.37
C ALA A 303 -10.71 -8.26 21.60
N PRO A 304 -10.37 -9.36 22.28
CA PRO A 304 -10.05 -10.63 21.62
C PRO A 304 -11.15 -11.17 20.71
N ASP A 305 -12.43 -10.95 21.06
CA ASP A 305 -13.59 -11.37 20.27
C ASP A 305 -13.82 -10.54 18.98
N TRP A 306 -13.04 -9.48 18.77
CA TRP A 306 -12.97 -8.75 17.51
C TRP A 306 -12.09 -9.48 16.49
N VAL A 307 -11.31 -10.46 16.92
CA VAL A 307 -10.49 -11.29 16.04
C VAL A 307 -11.24 -12.56 15.66
N ARG A 308 -11.32 -12.86 14.35
CA ARG A 308 -12.09 -14.00 13.86
C ARG A 308 -11.56 -15.35 14.34
N GLN A 309 -10.25 -15.56 14.21
CA GLN A 309 -9.57 -16.81 14.61
C GLN A 309 -8.10 -16.50 14.93
N GLU A 310 -7.81 -16.20 16.20
CA GLU A 310 -6.46 -15.79 16.64
C GLU A 310 -5.38 -16.81 16.28
N ALA A 311 -5.59 -18.10 16.59
CA ALA A 311 -4.62 -19.15 16.30
C ALA A 311 -4.31 -19.31 14.80
N TYR A 312 -5.25 -18.90 13.93
CA TYR A 312 -5.05 -18.96 12.48
C TYR A 312 -4.32 -17.74 11.94
N GLY A 313 -4.81 -16.55 12.27
CA GLY A 313 -4.40 -15.31 11.60
C GLY A 313 -3.61 -14.33 12.45
N GLY A 314 -3.56 -14.53 13.76
CA GLY A 314 -2.95 -13.66 14.76
C GLY A 314 -4.00 -12.86 15.55
N PRO A 315 -3.64 -12.30 16.71
CA PRO A 315 -4.54 -11.56 17.61
C PRO A 315 -4.66 -10.07 17.24
N TYR A 316 -4.43 -9.72 15.97
CA TYR A 316 -4.36 -8.34 15.51
C TYR A 316 -5.38 -8.08 14.41
N ASN A 317 -5.85 -6.83 14.33
CA ASN A 317 -6.66 -6.33 13.23
C ASN A 317 -5.92 -5.27 12.40
N SER A 318 -6.30 -5.09 11.14
CA SER A 318 -5.81 -3.97 10.33
C SER A 318 -6.53 -2.67 10.75
N LYS A 319 -5.86 -1.51 10.69
CA LYS A 319 -6.46 -0.23 11.12
C LYS A 319 -6.46 0.90 10.07
N LYS A 320 -5.49 0.92 9.14
CA LYS A 320 -5.32 2.02 8.17
C LYS A 320 -6.57 2.29 7.31
N ASN A 321 -7.28 1.25 6.88
CA ASN A 321 -8.46 1.42 6.01
C ASN A 321 -9.79 1.53 6.78
N ALA A 322 -9.74 1.62 8.12
CA ALA A 322 -10.91 1.89 8.94
C ALA A 322 -11.18 3.39 9.03
N HIS A 323 -12.45 3.76 9.07
CA HIS A 323 -12.87 5.14 9.31
C HIS A 323 -13.10 5.37 10.80
N GLU A 324 -13.02 6.63 11.23
CA GLU A 324 -13.44 7.07 12.54
C GLU A 324 -14.98 7.11 12.62
N LYS A 325 -15.57 6.70 13.74
CA LYS A 325 -17.01 6.84 14.01
C LYS A 325 -17.46 8.29 13.87
N ALA A 326 -16.69 9.22 14.45
CA ALA A 326 -16.96 10.66 14.41
C ALA A 326 -16.84 11.27 13.02
N SER A 327 -16.24 10.57 12.05
CA SER A 327 -16.15 11.07 10.67
C SER A 327 -17.48 11.01 9.91
N GLY A 328 -18.42 10.17 10.34
CA GLY A 328 -19.65 9.89 9.57
C GLY A 328 -19.38 9.24 8.21
N GLY A 329 -18.19 8.65 8.02
CA GLY A 329 -17.73 8.11 6.75
C GLY A 329 -18.38 6.78 6.32
N GLU A 330 -19.21 6.18 7.17
CA GLU A 330 -19.88 4.90 6.92
C GLU A 330 -20.93 4.99 5.79
N SER A 331 -21.03 3.92 5.01
CA SER A 331 -22.10 3.75 4.01
C SER A 331 -23.44 3.47 4.68
N SER A 332 -24.53 3.99 4.11
CA SER A 332 -25.90 3.59 4.48
C SER A 332 -26.45 2.46 3.60
N VAL A 333 -25.65 1.99 2.64
CA VAL A 333 -26.03 1.00 1.62
C VAL A 333 -24.98 -0.11 1.48
N GLY A 334 -25.34 -1.17 0.76
CA GLY A 334 -24.51 -2.37 0.57
C GLY A 334 -24.91 -3.51 1.50
N TRP A 335 -24.42 -4.72 1.19
CA TRP A 335 -24.81 -5.95 1.89
C TRP A 335 -24.44 -5.94 3.39
N GLN A 336 -23.30 -5.34 3.74
CA GLN A 336 -22.92 -5.01 5.11
C GLN A 336 -22.34 -3.59 5.12
N ALA A 337 -23.22 -2.62 5.38
CA ALA A 337 -22.92 -1.20 5.21
C ALA A 337 -21.79 -0.71 6.14
N SER A 338 -21.69 -1.26 7.35
CA SER A 338 -20.61 -0.96 8.30
C SER A 338 -19.21 -1.32 7.79
N GLN A 339 -19.09 -2.15 6.76
CA GLN A 339 -17.82 -2.50 6.13
C GLN A 339 -17.40 -1.55 5.01
N LEU A 340 -18.26 -0.61 4.64
CA LEU A 340 -18.06 0.28 3.51
C LEU A 340 -17.92 1.70 4.04
N ASN A 341 -16.85 2.37 3.64
CA ASN A 341 -16.52 3.70 4.14
C ASN A 341 -15.87 4.58 3.06
N ASN A 342 -15.74 5.88 3.34
CA ASN A 342 -15.19 6.89 2.44
C ASN A 342 -13.67 7.10 2.57
N VAL A 343 -12.93 6.24 3.28
CA VAL A 343 -11.47 6.37 3.40
C VAL A 343 -10.84 6.11 2.03
N ASN A 344 -10.15 7.10 1.50
CA ASN A 344 -9.42 6.98 0.23
C ASN A 344 -8.35 5.88 0.32
N ILE A 345 -8.20 5.10 -0.76
CA ILE A 345 -7.11 4.12 -0.87
C ILE A 345 -5.91 4.83 -1.51
N HIS A 346 -4.91 5.16 -0.70
CA HIS A 346 -3.68 5.79 -1.18
C HIS A 346 -2.84 4.81 -1.99
N LEU A 347 -2.66 5.10 -3.28
CA LEU A 347 -1.84 4.31 -4.20
C LEU A 347 -0.38 4.81 -4.19
N TYR A 348 -0.19 6.11 -3.93
CA TYR A 348 1.12 6.74 -3.78
C TYR A 348 1.01 7.98 -2.90
N ARG A 349 1.88 8.07 -1.89
CA ARG A 349 1.92 9.14 -0.87
C ARG A 349 3.25 9.87 -0.91
N TYR A 350 3.28 11.10 -0.39
CA TYR A 350 4.53 11.87 -0.28
C TYR A 350 5.58 11.19 0.60
N ALA A 351 5.19 10.47 1.67
CA ALA A 351 6.16 9.71 2.45
C ALA A 351 6.82 8.57 1.63
N ASP A 352 6.09 7.88 0.76
CA ASP A 352 6.69 6.88 -0.15
C ASP A 352 7.66 7.58 -1.13
N LEU A 353 7.29 8.76 -1.64
CA LEU A 353 8.18 9.58 -2.49
C LEU A 353 9.49 9.91 -1.78
N LEU A 354 9.44 10.44 -0.54
CA LEU A 354 10.62 10.78 0.24
C LEU A 354 11.52 9.56 0.46
N LEU A 355 10.94 8.39 0.73
CA LEU A 355 11.70 7.19 0.98
C LEU A 355 12.25 6.54 -0.30
N LEU A 356 11.59 6.73 -1.46
CA LEU A 356 12.14 6.38 -2.77
C LEU A 356 13.27 7.33 -3.17
N LEU A 357 13.14 8.62 -2.85
CA LEU A 357 14.20 9.61 -3.03
C LEU A 357 15.41 9.24 -2.16
N ALA A 358 15.21 8.98 -0.86
CA ALA A 358 16.25 8.55 0.06
C ALA A 358 16.97 7.28 -0.43
N GLU A 359 16.23 6.31 -0.99
CA GLU A 359 16.84 5.13 -1.60
C GLU A 359 17.76 5.52 -2.78
N ALA A 360 17.29 6.37 -3.70
CA ALA A 360 18.11 6.82 -4.81
C ALA A 360 19.33 7.64 -4.36
N GLU A 361 19.20 8.44 -3.30
CA GLU A 361 20.30 9.19 -2.66
C GLU A 361 21.35 8.23 -2.09
N VAL A 362 20.92 7.16 -1.39
CA VAL A 362 21.82 6.11 -0.89
C VAL A 362 22.59 5.47 -2.04
N GLU A 363 21.90 5.02 -3.09
CA GLU A 363 22.56 4.33 -4.21
C GLU A 363 23.51 5.24 -5.00
N ALA A 364 23.26 6.56 -5.00
CA ALA A 364 24.17 7.56 -5.57
C ALA A 364 25.30 8.01 -4.60
N GLY A 365 25.35 7.49 -3.37
CA GLY A 365 26.35 7.84 -2.36
C GLY A 365 26.11 9.17 -1.64
N SER A 366 24.96 9.81 -1.85
CA SER A 366 24.57 11.09 -1.24
C SER A 366 23.94 10.87 0.15
N LEU A 367 24.71 10.29 1.07
CA LEU A 367 24.18 9.80 2.36
C LEU A 367 23.59 10.89 3.26
N ALA A 368 24.10 12.12 3.18
CA ALA A 368 23.56 13.25 3.95
C ALA A 368 22.14 13.64 3.51
N ASN A 369 21.87 13.59 2.20
CA ASN A 369 20.52 13.84 1.67
C ASN A 369 19.57 12.70 2.04
N ALA A 370 20.01 11.45 1.87
CA ALA A 370 19.24 10.29 2.29
C ALA A 370 18.85 10.36 3.78
N LEU A 371 19.80 10.78 4.63
CA LEU A 371 19.56 10.98 6.06
C LEU A 371 18.48 12.04 6.32
N ALA A 372 18.56 13.18 5.62
CA ALA A 372 17.57 14.25 5.73
C ALA A 372 16.17 13.78 5.32
N ASP A 373 16.06 13.08 4.18
CA ASP A 373 14.78 12.56 3.66
C ASP A 373 14.14 11.54 4.61
N VAL A 374 14.92 10.59 5.15
CA VAL A 374 14.44 9.61 6.14
C VAL A 374 14.03 10.31 7.44
N ASN A 375 14.82 11.27 7.90
CA ASN A 375 14.55 11.96 9.15
C ASN A 375 13.32 12.88 9.08
N GLU A 376 12.93 13.35 7.89
CA GLU A 376 11.67 14.07 7.70
C GLU A 376 10.45 13.19 8.04
N VAL A 377 10.45 11.94 7.55
CA VAL A 377 9.40 10.96 7.86
C VAL A 377 9.41 10.59 9.35
N ARG A 378 10.59 10.37 9.93
CA ARG A 378 10.74 10.01 11.35
C ARG A 378 10.33 11.14 12.29
N ALA A 379 10.67 12.38 11.95
CA ALA A 379 10.27 13.55 12.72
C ALA A 379 8.74 13.67 12.79
N ARG A 380 8.05 13.47 11.66
CA ARG A 380 6.58 13.42 11.64
C ARG A 380 6.03 12.28 12.50
N ALA A 381 6.60 11.08 12.37
CA ALA A 381 6.14 9.92 13.11
C ALA A 381 6.26 10.11 14.64
N GLY A 382 7.28 10.84 15.11
CA GLY A 382 7.55 11.05 16.53
C GLY A 382 6.66 12.08 17.26
N VAL A 383 5.63 12.64 16.61
CA VAL A 383 4.84 13.74 17.20
C VAL A 383 3.62 13.24 17.96
N THR A 384 2.80 12.37 17.34
CA THR A 384 1.49 11.99 17.88
C THR A 384 1.26 10.47 17.86
N ALA A 385 0.54 9.99 18.86
CA ALA A 385 0.00 8.63 18.90
C ALA A 385 -1.54 8.66 18.88
N GLN A 386 -2.14 7.50 18.63
CA GLN A 386 -3.58 7.29 18.84
C GLN A 386 -3.90 7.53 20.33
N GLY A 387 -4.92 8.32 20.63
CA GLY A 387 -5.43 8.55 21.98
C GLY A 387 -6.72 7.80 22.26
N LEU A 388 -7.34 8.06 23.42
CA LEU A 388 -8.67 7.55 23.81
C LEU A 388 -9.83 8.35 23.17
N GLY A 389 -9.52 9.38 22.38
CA GLY A 389 -10.49 10.36 21.90
C GLY A 389 -11.65 9.78 21.13
N VAL A 390 -12.78 10.49 21.20
CA VAL A 390 -14.05 10.12 20.57
C VAL A 390 -14.44 11.08 19.43
N ASP A 391 -13.54 12.00 19.10
CA ASP A 391 -13.73 13.00 18.05
C ASP A 391 -12.42 13.34 17.34
N ARG A 392 -12.53 14.14 16.27
CA ARG A 392 -11.41 14.59 15.44
C ARG A 392 -10.30 15.29 16.25
N ALA A 393 -10.63 16.01 17.32
CA ALA A 393 -9.67 16.81 18.07
C ALA A 393 -8.87 15.98 19.08
N THR A 394 -9.40 14.82 19.49
CA THR A 394 -8.87 14.03 20.61
C THR A 394 -8.35 12.65 20.20
N ILE A 395 -8.63 12.20 18.97
CA ILE A 395 -8.14 10.90 18.44
C ILE A 395 -6.61 10.86 18.32
N ALA A 396 -5.97 11.98 17.98
CA ALA A 396 -4.52 12.12 17.97
C ALA A 396 -4.05 12.95 19.17
N VAL A 397 -3.16 12.39 19.98
CA VAL A 397 -2.59 13.04 21.17
C VAL A 397 -1.06 13.03 21.09
N PRO A 398 -0.34 13.90 21.83
CA PRO A 398 1.12 13.83 21.91
C PRO A 398 1.59 12.42 22.32
N ILE A 399 2.73 11.95 21.79
CA ILE A 399 3.25 10.60 22.13
C ILE A 399 3.54 10.38 23.63
N THR A 400 3.62 11.47 24.41
CA THR A 400 3.84 11.49 25.85
C THR A 400 2.56 11.72 26.66
N ASP A 401 1.38 11.71 26.03
CA ASP A 401 0.13 11.99 26.71
C ASP A 401 -0.12 10.96 27.84
N PRO A 402 -0.44 11.40 29.07
CA PRO A 402 -0.56 10.51 30.22
C PRO A 402 -1.75 9.53 30.12
N SER A 403 -2.71 9.77 29.22
CA SER A 403 -3.81 8.84 28.95
C SER A 403 -3.38 7.57 28.22
N ILE A 404 -2.18 7.57 27.61
CA ILE A 404 -1.61 6.40 26.94
C ILE A 404 -1.06 5.45 28.01
N THR A 405 -1.82 4.41 28.34
CA THR A 405 -1.42 3.40 29.35
C THR A 405 -0.98 2.06 28.75
N TRP A 406 -1.06 1.90 27.42
CA TRP A 406 -0.85 0.61 26.73
C TRP A 406 0.51 0.50 26.01
N ALA A 407 1.26 1.58 25.87
CA ALA A 407 2.57 1.59 25.25
C ALA A 407 3.40 2.80 25.70
N LYS A 408 4.73 2.67 25.64
CA LYS A 408 5.65 3.82 25.65
C LYS A 408 6.10 4.05 24.22
N TYR A 409 6.04 5.29 23.75
CA TYR A 409 6.45 5.63 22.39
C TYR A 409 7.73 6.46 22.36
N LYS A 410 8.57 6.22 21.35
CA LYS A 410 9.71 7.06 21.04
C LYS A 410 10.12 6.89 19.58
N VAL A 411 10.38 8.00 18.91
CA VAL A 411 11.03 8.01 17.59
C VAL A 411 11.99 9.19 17.59
N SER A 412 13.23 8.92 17.25
CA SER A 412 14.24 9.97 17.05
C SER A 412 14.80 9.93 15.64
N PRO A 413 15.23 11.07 15.08
CA PRO A 413 16.06 11.09 13.88
C PRO A 413 17.30 10.18 14.02
N TYR A 414 17.73 9.57 12.92
CA TYR A 414 19.06 8.97 12.87
C TYR A 414 20.12 10.06 13.02
N PRO A 415 21.16 9.85 13.84
CA PRO A 415 22.20 10.86 14.04
C PRO A 415 23.12 10.99 12.82
N ALA A 416 23.44 9.88 12.16
CA ALA A 416 24.26 9.82 10.98
C ALA A 416 24.02 8.51 10.21
N PHE A 417 24.40 8.52 8.93
CA PHE A 417 24.54 7.31 8.11
C PHE A 417 26.03 7.03 7.88
N PRO A 418 26.66 6.21 8.73
CA PRO A 418 28.12 6.03 8.71
C PRO A 418 28.63 5.30 7.46
N THR A 419 27.77 4.48 6.84
CA THR A 419 28.10 3.75 5.61
C THR A 419 26.89 3.67 4.70
N GLN A 420 27.12 3.48 3.40
CA GLN A 420 26.05 3.25 2.44
C GLN A 420 25.23 1.99 2.78
N ALA A 421 25.87 0.94 3.31
CA ALA A 421 25.18 -0.28 3.73
C ALA A 421 24.23 -0.03 4.92
N TYR A 422 24.68 0.72 5.93
CA TYR A 422 23.81 1.13 7.03
C TYR A 422 22.65 1.99 6.54
N ALA A 423 22.94 2.99 5.71
CA ALA A 423 21.92 3.87 5.12
C ALA A 423 20.85 3.09 4.36
N ARG A 424 21.27 2.10 3.55
CA ARG A 424 20.38 1.23 2.79
C ARG A 424 19.42 0.48 3.71
N GLU A 425 19.93 -0.14 4.78
CA GLU A 425 19.08 -0.86 5.72
C GLU A 425 18.17 0.08 6.53
N ALA A 426 18.66 1.26 6.92
CA ALA A 426 17.86 2.29 7.60
C ALA A 426 16.68 2.77 6.72
N VAL A 427 16.93 3.08 5.44
CA VAL A 427 15.89 3.46 4.47
C VAL A 427 14.88 2.32 4.28
N ARG A 428 15.35 1.07 4.13
CA ARG A 428 14.49 -0.11 3.99
C ARG A 428 13.62 -0.36 5.23
N ALA A 429 14.17 -0.13 6.41
CA ALA A 429 13.44 -0.24 7.67
C ALA A 429 12.38 0.85 7.78
N GLU A 430 12.72 2.10 7.46
CA GLU A 430 11.78 3.20 7.49
C GLU A 430 10.63 2.98 6.50
N ARG A 431 10.92 2.49 5.28
CA ARG A 431 9.88 2.07 4.31
C ARG A 431 8.94 1.01 4.87
N ARG A 432 9.47 0.03 5.59
CA ARG A 432 8.65 -1.02 6.19
C ARG A 432 7.74 -0.48 7.29
N LEU A 433 8.23 0.42 8.14
CA LEU A 433 7.45 1.04 9.21
C LEU A 433 6.36 1.95 8.64
N GLU A 434 6.73 2.82 7.71
CA GLU A 434 5.85 3.85 7.14
C GLU A 434 4.75 3.26 6.26
N LEU A 435 5.09 2.29 5.40
CA LEU A 435 4.22 1.71 4.38
C LEU A 435 3.59 0.36 4.79
N ALA A 436 3.65 0.01 6.07
CA ALA A 436 3.10 -1.23 6.61
C ALA A 436 1.62 -1.38 6.21
N MET A 437 1.19 -2.55 5.74
CA MET A 437 -0.20 -2.81 5.31
C MET A 437 -0.68 -2.02 4.07
N GLU A 438 0.20 -1.37 3.31
CA GLU A 438 -0.14 -0.59 2.10
C GLU A 438 0.23 -1.31 0.79
N GLY A 439 0.37 -2.64 0.84
CA GLY A 439 0.61 -3.47 -0.36
C GLY A 439 2.01 -3.36 -0.99
N GLN A 440 2.98 -2.67 -0.36
CA GLN A 440 4.30 -2.43 -0.96
C GLN A 440 5.36 -3.49 -0.66
N ARG A 441 5.30 -4.13 0.53
CA ARG A 441 6.42 -4.92 1.08
C ARG A 441 6.94 -6.02 0.16
N PHE A 442 6.05 -6.76 -0.50
CA PHE A 442 6.46 -7.83 -1.41
C PHE A 442 7.27 -7.29 -2.59
N PHE A 443 6.79 -6.20 -3.21
CA PHE A 443 7.46 -5.60 -4.36
C PHE A 443 8.79 -4.93 -4.00
N ASP A 444 8.87 -4.35 -2.80
CA ASP A 444 10.10 -3.82 -2.22
C ASP A 444 11.15 -4.94 -2.03
N LEU A 445 10.79 -6.03 -1.36
CA LEU A 445 11.69 -7.18 -1.16
C LEU A 445 12.19 -7.76 -2.48
N ARG A 446 11.31 -7.86 -3.47
CA ARG A 446 11.65 -8.36 -4.80
C ARG A 446 12.63 -7.44 -5.51
N ARG A 447 12.33 -6.14 -5.64
CA ARG A 447 13.17 -5.20 -6.41
C ARG A 447 14.55 -5.02 -5.78
N TRP A 448 14.64 -5.19 -4.47
CA TRP A 448 15.89 -5.23 -3.70
C TRP A 448 16.68 -6.54 -3.83
N GLY A 449 16.08 -7.60 -4.38
CA GLY A 449 16.74 -8.91 -4.53
C GLY A 449 16.90 -9.69 -3.22
N ILE A 450 16.09 -9.39 -2.19
CA ILE A 450 16.18 -9.98 -0.85
C ILE A 450 14.91 -10.75 -0.46
N LEU A 451 14.10 -11.14 -1.44
CA LEU A 451 12.80 -11.78 -1.21
C LEU A 451 12.95 -13.11 -0.46
N GLU A 452 13.80 -14.02 -0.95
CA GLU A 452 14.02 -15.33 -0.30
C GLU A 452 14.68 -15.17 1.06
N ALA A 453 15.74 -14.35 1.12
CA ALA A 453 16.50 -14.07 2.33
C ALA A 453 15.65 -13.45 3.44
N THR A 454 14.54 -12.78 3.09
CA THR A 454 13.61 -12.21 4.06
C THR A 454 12.44 -13.15 4.37
N LEU A 455 11.80 -13.72 3.36
CA LEU A 455 10.56 -14.48 3.55
C LEU A 455 10.82 -15.88 4.13
N ASN A 456 11.95 -16.53 3.84
CA ASN A 456 12.24 -17.85 4.39
C ASN A 456 12.46 -17.80 5.92
N PRO A 457 13.26 -16.87 6.49
CA PRO A 457 13.33 -16.70 7.94
C PRO A 457 12.00 -16.26 8.56
N TYR A 458 11.23 -15.40 7.88
CA TYR A 458 9.89 -15.02 8.33
C TYR A 458 8.95 -16.22 8.44
N ILE A 459 8.89 -17.07 7.40
CA ILE A 459 8.06 -18.28 7.38
C ILE A 459 8.51 -19.23 8.49
N ALA A 460 9.82 -19.44 8.66
CA ALA A 460 10.35 -20.31 9.71
C ALA A 460 9.96 -19.82 11.12
N ALA A 461 10.05 -18.51 11.38
CA ALA A 461 9.71 -17.92 12.67
C ALA A 461 8.20 -17.92 12.94
N GLU A 462 7.37 -17.56 11.95
CA GLU A 462 5.92 -17.42 12.14
C GLU A 462 5.17 -18.75 12.04
N LYS A 463 5.77 -19.81 11.48
CA LYS A 463 5.21 -21.17 11.44
C LYS A 463 4.80 -21.70 12.82
N GLY A 464 5.60 -21.39 13.85
CA GLY A 464 5.30 -21.77 15.23
C GLY A 464 4.21 -20.92 15.89
N ARG A 465 3.79 -19.83 15.23
CA ARG A 465 2.88 -18.81 15.80
C ARG A 465 1.51 -18.79 15.12
N LEU A 466 1.44 -19.16 13.84
CA LEU A 466 0.26 -18.97 12.99
C LEU A 466 -0.08 -20.26 12.25
N ASN A 467 -1.26 -20.83 12.54
CA ASN A 467 -1.70 -22.08 11.89
C ASN A 467 -1.80 -21.95 10.36
N LYS A 468 -2.07 -20.73 9.83
CA LYS A 468 -2.10 -20.49 8.37
C LYS A 468 -0.77 -20.79 7.67
N LEU A 469 0.34 -20.79 8.40
CA LEU A 469 1.68 -21.01 7.85
C LEU A 469 2.22 -22.43 8.07
N ILE A 470 1.50 -23.31 8.78
CA ILE A 470 2.01 -24.63 9.16
C ILE A 470 2.54 -25.45 7.97
N ASN A 471 1.86 -25.34 6.82
CA ASN A 471 2.21 -26.01 5.56
C ASN A 471 2.93 -25.10 4.55
N ALA A 472 3.31 -23.89 4.95
CA ALA A 472 3.97 -22.94 4.06
C ALA A 472 5.31 -23.52 3.56
N GLN A 473 5.53 -23.43 2.25
CA GLN A 473 6.77 -23.87 1.62
C GLN A 473 7.78 -22.73 1.59
N THR A 474 9.05 -23.06 1.35
CA THR A 474 10.09 -22.05 1.15
C THR A 474 9.85 -21.28 -0.15
N VAL A 475 10.20 -20.00 -0.11
CA VAL A 475 10.23 -19.11 -1.27
C VAL A 475 11.53 -19.38 -2.02
N GLY A 476 11.43 -19.85 -3.27
CA GLY A 476 12.50 -19.85 -4.26
C GLY A 476 12.25 -18.92 -5.46
N THR A 477 13.14 -18.99 -6.44
CA THR A 477 13.24 -18.09 -7.61
C THR A 477 11.95 -17.90 -8.39
N LYS A 478 11.16 -18.96 -8.60
CA LYS A 478 9.88 -18.87 -9.33
C LYS A 478 8.86 -17.93 -8.66
N HIS A 479 8.95 -17.69 -7.35
CA HIS A 479 8.00 -16.86 -6.60
C HIS A 479 8.30 -15.36 -6.67
N TYR A 480 9.34 -14.93 -7.38
CA TYR A 480 9.59 -13.50 -7.62
C TYR A 480 8.51 -12.88 -8.51
N LEU A 481 7.90 -13.67 -9.39
CA LEU A 481 6.81 -13.25 -10.25
C LEU A 481 5.61 -14.14 -10.03
N TYR A 482 4.43 -13.56 -10.15
CA TYR A 482 3.20 -14.34 -10.19
C TYR A 482 3.14 -15.11 -11.52
N PRO A 483 2.56 -16.33 -11.55
CA PRO A 483 2.31 -17.00 -12.81
C PRO A 483 1.35 -16.16 -13.64
N ILE A 484 1.61 -16.07 -14.95
CA ILE A 484 0.65 -15.54 -15.91
C ILE A 484 -0.55 -16.50 -15.92
N PRO A 485 -1.80 -16.00 -15.83
CA PRO A 485 -2.96 -16.87 -15.79
C PRO A 485 -3.04 -17.74 -17.04
N GLN A 486 -3.21 -19.06 -16.88
CA GLN A 486 -3.13 -20.01 -17.98
C GLN A 486 -4.15 -19.68 -19.10
N THR A 487 -5.36 -19.28 -18.73
CA THR A 487 -6.40 -18.86 -19.68
C THR A 487 -5.93 -17.71 -20.58
N GLN A 488 -5.13 -16.77 -20.08
CA GLN A 488 -4.62 -15.65 -20.86
C GLN A 488 -3.54 -16.11 -21.84
N ILE A 489 -2.68 -17.06 -21.43
CA ILE A 489 -1.73 -17.72 -22.33
C ILE A 489 -2.46 -18.41 -23.48
N ASP A 490 -3.51 -19.18 -23.18
CA ASP A 490 -4.22 -19.95 -24.19
C ASP A 490 -4.99 -19.04 -25.17
N LEU A 491 -5.61 -17.96 -24.68
CA LEU A 491 -6.29 -16.96 -25.51
C LEU A 491 -5.34 -16.14 -26.39
N SER A 492 -4.05 -16.03 -26.01
CA SER A 492 -3.07 -15.25 -26.76
C SER A 492 -2.50 -15.97 -27.99
N LYS A 493 -2.72 -17.28 -28.13
CA LYS A 493 -2.17 -18.08 -29.24
C LYS A 493 -3.01 -17.89 -30.50
N SER A 494 -2.35 -17.71 -31.65
CA SER A 494 -2.97 -17.81 -32.98
C SER A 494 -2.51 -19.10 -33.68
N SER A 495 -3.25 -19.54 -34.70
CA SER A 495 -2.89 -20.69 -35.56
C SER A 495 -1.64 -20.36 -36.39
N GLY A 496 -0.46 -20.36 -35.76
CA GLY A 496 0.86 -20.16 -36.39
C GLY A 496 1.79 -19.11 -35.76
N GLY A 497 1.41 -18.43 -34.66
CA GLY A 497 2.18 -17.31 -34.09
C GLY A 497 2.58 -17.43 -32.61
N ALA A 498 3.60 -16.68 -32.20
CA ALA A 498 4.07 -16.55 -30.82
C ALA A 498 3.03 -15.86 -29.94
N GLY A 499 2.61 -16.52 -28.85
CA GLY A 499 1.72 -15.97 -27.83
C GLY A 499 2.46 -15.62 -26.53
N LEU A 500 1.71 -15.31 -25.48
CA LEU A 500 2.25 -15.18 -24.13
C LEU A 500 2.91 -16.49 -23.70
N THR A 501 4.05 -16.38 -23.04
CA THR A 501 4.77 -17.51 -22.44
C THR A 501 4.76 -17.35 -20.93
N GLN A 502 4.81 -18.48 -20.22
CA GLN A 502 4.81 -18.48 -18.78
C GLN A 502 6.13 -17.91 -18.21
N ASN A 503 6.06 -17.33 -17.01
CA ASN A 503 7.22 -16.93 -16.23
C ASN A 503 8.10 -18.14 -15.86
N PRO A 504 9.42 -17.96 -15.71
CA PRO A 504 10.32 -19.07 -15.39
C PRO A 504 9.91 -19.86 -14.13
N GLY A 505 9.80 -21.18 -14.27
CA GLY A 505 9.51 -22.11 -13.17
C GLY A 505 8.03 -22.35 -12.85
N TRP A 506 7.11 -21.87 -13.68
CA TRP A 506 5.66 -22.06 -13.57
C TRP A 506 5.06 -22.93 -14.65
#